data_AF-A0A954HJS7-F1
#
_entry.id   AF-A0A954HJS7-F1
#
_cell.length_a   1.000
_cell.length_b   1.000
_cell.length_c   1.000
_cell.angle_alpha   90.00
_cell.angle_beta   90.00
_cell.angle_gamma   90.00
#
_symmetry.space_group_name_H-M   'P 1'
#
loop_
_entity.id
_entity.type
_entity.pdbx_description
1 polymer ?
#
loop_
_entity_poly.entity_id
_entity_poly.type
_entity_poly.pdbx_seq_one_letter_code
_entity_poly.pdbx_strand_id
1 'polypeptide(L)'
;MTNPNLIAMKALDGAKLTDVERSYLTPALLSQLAIGGYLTLTDHERQMMPAGLLANLAIGSHIRLTRAERDRLPDSLLAQLVIGGNTSVDQDELDRFSAPVRRIIEQSQK
;
A
#
# COMPACT_ATOMS: atom_id res chain seq x y z
N MET A 1 23.27 -7.20 17.52
CA MET A 1 22.61 -6.95 16.22
C MET A 1 21.35 -7.79 16.18
N THR A 2 20.18 -7.17 16.06
CA THR A 2 18.90 -7.90 15.96
C THR A 2 18.75 -8.41 14.53
N ASN A 3 18.49 -9.71 14.35
CA ASN A 3 18.37 -10.33 13.03
C ASN A 3 16.94 -10.13 12.47
N PRO A 4 16.75 -9.44 11.34
CA PRO A 4 15.42 -9.23 10.74
C PRO A 4 14.67 -10.53 10.45
N ASN A 5 15.37 -11.62 10.12
CA ASN A 5 14.75 -12.92 9.86
C ASN A 5 14.16 -13.54 11.14
N LEU A 6 14.83 -13.37 12.28
CA LEU A 6 14.30 -13.84 13.57
C LEU A 6 13.09 -13.02 14.01
N ILE A 7 13.11 -11.70 13.73
CA ILE A 7 11.96 -10.83 13.97
C ILE A 7 10.78 -11.26 13.08
N ALA A 8 11.01 -11.53 11.80
CA ALA A 8 9.98 -12.00 10.89
C ALA A 8 9.39 -13.36 11.35
N MET A 9 10.24 -14.32 11.73
CA MET A 9 9.79 -15.61 12.30
C MET A 9 8.90 -15.42 13.52
N LYS A 10 9.28 -14.52 14.44
CA LYS A 10 8.46 -14.17 15.60
C LYS A 10 7.06 -13.69 15.20
N ALA A 11 6.94 -12.86 14.15
CA ALA A 11 5.63 -12.43 13.64
C ALA A 11 4.85 -13.57 12.98
N LEU A 12 5.53 -14.46 12.24
CA LEU A 12 4.92 -15.64 11.62
C LEU A 12 4.36 -16.61 12.67
N ASP A 13 5.01 -16.70 13.84
CA ASP A 13 4.53 -17.47 14.99
C ASP A 13 3.36 -16.78 15.75
N GLY A 14 2.88 -15.63 15.24
CA GLY A 14 1.75 -14.89 15.79
C GLY A 14 2.10 -13.96 16.96
N ALA A 15 3.38 -13.79 17.28
CA ALA A 15 3.79 -12.88 18.34
C ALA A 15 3.79 -11.41 17.84
N LYS A 16 3.29 -10.52 18.68
CA LYS A 16 3.31 -9.08 18.40
C LYS A 16 4.75 -8.55 18.41
N LEU A 17 5.09 -7.80 17.36
CA LEU A 17 6.36 -7.09 17.27
C LEU A 17 6.27 -5.74 17.98
N THR A 18 7.34 -5.37 18.66
CA THR A 18 7.53 -4.01 19.22
C THR A 18 7.92 -3.02 18.12
N ASP A 19 7.72 -1.72 18.34
CA ASP A 19 8.13 -0.68 17.37
C ASP A 19 9.63 -0.74 17.06
N VAL A 20 10.45 -1.07 18.06
CA VAL A 20 11.90 -1.28 17.88
C VAL A 20 12.17 -2.47 16.96
N GLU A 21 11.51 -3.61 17.16
CA GLU A 21 11.66 -4.78 16.28
C GLU A 21 11.20 -4.46 14.84
N ARG A 22 10.08 -3.75 14.70
CA ARG A 22 9.56 -3.34 13.39
C ARG A 22 10.51 -2.41 12.65
N SER A 23 11.25 -1.55 13.36
CA SER A 23 12.23 -0.64 12.75
C SER A 23 13.40 -1.35 12.06
N TYR A 24 13.66 -2.62 12.39
CA TYR A 24 14.68 -3.44 11.72
C TYR A 24 14.17 -4.18 10.47
N LEU A 25 12.86 -4.15 10.21
CA LEU A 25 12.28 -4.81 9.04
C LEU A 25 12.33 -3.88 7.83
N THR A 26 12.66 -4.44 6.66
CA THR A 26 12.59 -3.71 5.41
C THR A 26 11.13 -3.51 4.98
N PRO A 27 10.83 -2.50 4.15
CA PRO A 27 9.50 -2.33 3.57
C PRO A 27 8.97 -3.59 2.86
N ALA A 28 9.85 -4.38 2.25
CA ALA A 28 9.49 -5.64 1.59
C ALA A 28 9.09 -6.73 2.59
N LEU A 29 9.78 -6.86 3.73
CA LEU A 29 9.38 -7.80 4.79
C LEU A 29 8.08 -7.35 5.46
N LEU A 30 7.94 -6.06 5.73
CA LEU A 30 6.71 -5.49 6.29
C LEU A 30 5.51 -5.76 5.38
N SER A 31 5.66 -5.57 4.05
CA SER A 31 4.57 -5.84 3.12
C SER A 31 4.23 -7.34 3.05
N GLN A 32 5.22 -8.22 3.05
CA GLN A 32 4.98 -9.68 3.09
C GLN A 32 4.23 -10.11 4.36
N LEU A 33 4.63 -9.59 5.52
CA LEU A 33 3.95 -9.90 6.79
C LEU A 33 2.53 -9.34 6.82
N ALA A 34 2.29 -8.15 6.26
CA ALA A 34 0.96 -7.57 6.13
C ALA A 34 0.05 -8.36 5.17
N ILE A 35 0.59 -8.79 4.02
CA ILE A 35 -0.11 -9.66 3.05
C ILE A 35 -0.53 -10.97 3.71
N GLY A 36 0.36 -11.57 4.49
CA GLY A 36 0.09 -12.79 5.25
C GLY A 36 -0.81 -12.61 6.47
N GLY A 37 -1.23 -11.38 6.79
CA GLY A 37 -2.08 -11.08 7.95
C GLY A 37 -1.37 -11.16 9.30
N TYR A 38 -0.04 -11.27 9.33
CA TYR A 38 0.76 -11.38 10.55
C TYR A 38 0.93 -10.05 11.28
N LEU A 39 0.73 -8.93 10.59
CA LEU A 39 0.69 -7.61 11.20
C LEU A 39 -0.20 -6.65 10.42
N THR A 40 -0.62 -5.58 11.08
CA THR A 40 -1.21 -4.40 10.44
C THR A 40 -0.14 -3.32 10.36
N LEU A 41 0.02 -2.72 9.18
CA LEU A 41 0.96 -1.62 8.97
C LEU A 41 0.47 -0.35 9.65
N THR A 42 1.38 0.32 10.33
CA THR A 42 1.18 1.67 10.88
C THR A 42 1.24 2.71 9.76
N ASP A 43 0.66 3.89 9.99
CA ASP A 43 0.72 5.00 9.03
C ASP A 43 2.16 5.42 8.72
N HIS A 44 3.05 5.38 9.71
CA HIS A 44 4.46 5.69 9.52
C HIS A 44 5.16 4.69 8.59
N GLU A 45 4.94 3.38 8.78
CA GLU A 45 5.50 2.36 7.88
C GLU A 45 4.96 2.49 6.46
N ARG A 46 3.66 2.77 6.32
CA ARG A 46 3.04 3.05 5.03
C ARG A 46 3.60 4.31 4.39
N GLN A 47 3.97 5.32 5.17
CA GLN A 47 4.63 6.52 4.66
C GLN A 47 6.03 6.23 4.12
N MET A 48 6.77 5.32 4.76
CA MET A 48 8.12 4.95 4.34
C MET A 48 8.14 3.90 3.23
N MET A 49 7.00 3.28 2.90
CA MET A 49 6.92 2.28 1.84
C MET A 49 7.05 2.90 0.43
N PRO A 50 7.78 2.24 -0.49
CA PRO A 50 7.73 2.55 -1.90
C PRO A 50 6.30 2.47 -2.46
N ALA A 51 5.96 3.40 -3.36
CA ALA A 51 4.65 3.48 -4.01
C ALA A 51 4.17 2.15 -4.61
N GLY A 52 5.08 1.39 -5.25
CA GLY A 52 4.76 0.09 -5.82
C GLY A 52 4.34 -0.97 -4.79
N LEU A 53 4.95 -0.98 -3.59
CA LEU A 53 4.55 -1.91 -2.53
C LEU A 53 3.20 -1.54 -1.94
N LEU A 54 2.94 -0.25 -1.73
CA LEU A 54 1.61 0.24 -1.31
C LEU A 54 0.53 -0.13 -2.33
N ALA A 55 0.81 0.06 -3.62
CA ALA A 55 -0.12 -0.31 -4.68
C ALA A 55 -0.41 -1.82 -4.68
N ASN A 56 0.63 -2.67 -4.53
CA ASN A 56 0.44 -4.12 -4.44
C ASN A 56 -0.43 -4.53 -3.24
N LEU A 57 -0.22 -3.90 -2.08
CA LEU A 57 -1.05 -4.12 -0.90
C LEU A 57 -2.51 -3.71 -1.14
N ALA A 58 -2.74 -2.60 -1.85
CA ALA A 58 -4.07 -2.14 -2.20
C ALA A 58 -4.76 -3.07 -3.22
N ILE A 59 -4.03 -3.55 -4.23
CA ILE A 59 -4.51 -4.52 -5.21
C ILE A 59 -4.96 -5.82 -4.53
N GLY A 60 -4.16 -6.31 -3.58
CA GLY A 60 -4.50 -7.47 -2.76
C GLY A 60 -5.59 -7.22 -1.71
N SER A 61 -6.18 -6.02 -1.66
CA SER A 61 -7.15 -5.62 -0.64
C SER A 61 -6.65 -5.72 0.81
N HIS A 62 -5.33 -5.71 1.02
CA HIS A 62 -4.72 -5.75 2.35
C HIS A 62 -4.74 -4.38 3.04
N ILE A 63 -4.81 -3.30 2.25
CA ILE A 63 -4.97 -1.94 2.75
C ILE A 63 -6.00 -1.18 1.91
N ARG A 64 -6.61 -0.17 2.52
CA ARG A 64 -7.30 0.91 1.81
C ARG A 64 -6.40 2.13 1.77
N LEU A 65 -6.10 2.64 0.58
CA LEU A 65 -5.28 3.83 0.42
C LEU A 65 -6.03 5.07 0.90
N THR A 66 -5.35 5.89 1.69
CA THR A 66 -5.77 7.25 2.04
C THR A 66 -5.46 8.22 0.90
N ARG A 67 -6.07 9.41 0.89
CA ARG A 67 -5.78 10.45 -0.13
C ARG A 67 -4.30 10.83 -0.14
N ALA A 68 -3.70 11.03 1.04
CA ALA A 68 -2.28 11.34 1.17
C ALA A 68 -1.36 10.24 0.61
N GLU A 69 -1.79 8.97 0.60
CA GLU A 69 -1.03 7.90 -0.04
C GLU A 69 -1.22 7.90 -1.55
N ARG A 70 -2.45 8.13 -2.05
CA ARG A 70 -2.73 8.26 -3.48
C ARG A 70 -2.01 9.45 -4.10
N ASP A 71 -1.83 10.54 -3.37
CA ASP A 71 -1.05 11.72 -3.79
C ASP A 71 0.44 11.43 -3.99
N ARG A 72 0.97 10.41 -3.32
CA ARG A 72 2.37 9.97 -3.48
C ARG A 72 2.55 8.94 -4.59
N LEU A 73 1.47 8.36 -5.10
CA LEU A 73 1.55 7.41 -6.21
C LEU A 73 1.76 8.16 -7.53
N PRO A 74 2.60 7.62 -8.44
CA PRO A 74 2.62 8.08 -9.83
C PRO A 74 1.22 8.00 -10.45
N ASP A 75 0.85 8.98 -11.26
CA ASP A 75 -0.49 9.06 -11.85
C ASP A 75 -0.84 7.81 -12.67
N SER A 76 0.14 7.20 -13.35
CA SER A 76 -0.07 5.95 -14.09
C SER A 76 -0.47 4.79 -13.19
N LEU A 77 0.14 4.67 -12.01
CA LEU A 77 -0.14 3.62 -11.04
C LEU A 77 -1.49 3.87 -10.34
N LEU A 78 -1.77 5.12 -10.00
CA LEU A 78 -3.08 5.49 -9.45
C LEU A 78 -4.20 5.19 -10.45
N ALA A 79 -4.04 5.53 -11.73
CA ALA A 79 -5.01 5.22 -12.77
C ALA A 79 -5.26 3.70 -12.88
N GLN A 80 -4.21 2.87 -12.83
CA GLN A 80 -4.34 1.41 -12.84
C GLN A 80 -5.14 0.90 -11.64
N LEU A 81 -4.88 1.44 -10.44
CA LEU A 81 -5.62 1.06 -9.23
C LEU A 81 -7.11 1.41 -9.34
N VAL A 82 -7.42 2.59 -9.86
CA VAL A 82 -8.81 3.05 -10.04
C VAL A 82 -9.54 2.23 -11.11
N ILE A 83 -8.91 2.03 -12.28
CA ILE A 83 -9.48 1.23 -13.37
C ILE A 83 -9.70 -0.22 -12.92
N GLY A 84 -8.77 -0.77 -12.13
CA GLY A 84 -8.89 -2.10 -11.54
C GLY A 84 -9.85 -2.21 -10.37
N GLY A 85 -10.54 -1.12 -9.97
CA GLY A 85 -11.49 -1.11 -8.85
C GLY A 85 -10.86 -1.25 -7.46
N ASN A 86 -9.54 -1.11 -7.35
CA ASN A 86 -8.80 -1.26 -6.08
C ASN A 86 -8.86 0.01 -5.23
N THR A 87 -9.20 1.15 -5.83
CA THR A 87 -9.39 2.41 -5.13
C THR A 87 -10.37 3.32 -5.87
N SER A 88 -10.93 4.29 -5.16
CA SER A 88 -11.74 5.36 -5.72
C SER A 88 -11.01 6.68 -5.53
N VAL A 89 -11.18 7.58 -6.50
CA VAL A 89 -10.64 8.94 -6.48
C VAL A 89 -11.79 9.92 -6.49
N ASP A 90 -11.60 11.09 -5.88
CA ASP A 90 -12.53 12.20 -5.99
C ASP A 90 -12.27 13.06 -7.25
N GLN A 91 -13.06 14.13 -7.43
CA GLN A 91 -12.97 14.98 -8.60
C GLN A 91 -11.61 15.70 -8.71
N ASP A 92 -11.04 16.13 -7.59
CA ASP A 92 -9.74 16.81 -7.58
C ASP A 92 -8.63 15.82 -7.98
N GLU A 93 -8.73 14.57 -7.53
CA GLU A 93 -7.80 13.51 -7.88
C GLU A 93 -7.96 13.09 -9.35
N LEU A 94 -9.19 13.11 -9.90
CA LEU A 94 -9.42 12.92 -11.34
C LEU A 94 -8.72 13.98 -12.18
N ASP A 95 -8.55 15.19 -11.64
CA ASP A 95 -7.89 16.28 -12.36
C ASP A 95 -6.40 16.03 -12.63
N ARG A 96 -5.79 15.07 -11.93
CA ARG A 96 -4.40 14.65 -12.16
C ARG A 96 -4.21 13.91 -13.49
N PHE A 97 -5.26 13.28 -14.01
CA PHE A 97 -5.14 12.46 -15.22
C PHE A 97 -5.34 13.28 -16.49
N SER A 98 -4.75 12.82 -17.60
CA SER A 98 -5.07 13.35 -18.92
C SER A 98 -6.52 13.03 -19.32
N ALA A 99 -7.13 13.85 -20.18
CA ALA A 99 -8.52 13.65 -20.62
C ALA A 99 -8.82 12.23 -21.16
N PRO A 100 -7.92 11.56 -21.92
CA PRO A 100 -8.14 10.17 -22.32
C PRO A 100 -8.23 9.20 -21.13
N VAL A 101 -7.35 9.34 -20.14
CA VAL A 101 -7.32 8.45 -18.96
C VAL A 101 -8.55 8.68 -18.08
N ARG A 102 -8.98 9.95 -17.90
CA ARG A 102 -10.22 10.25 -17.17
C ARG A 102 -11.44 9.55 -17.77
N ARG A 103 -11.59 9.59 -19.10
CA ARG A 103 -12.69 8.89 -19.79
C ARG A 103 -12.69 7.39 -19.55
N ILE A 104 -11.51 6.75 -19.49
CA ILE A 104 -11.40 5.32 -19.19
C ILE A 104 -11.84 5.03 -17.75
N ILE A 105 -11.38 5.84 -16.80
CA ILE A 105 -11.77 5.72 -15.38
C ILE A 105 -13.28 5.88 -15.20
N GLU A 106 -13.89 6.89 -15.83
CA GLU A 106 -15.34 7.12 -15.77
C GLU A 106 -16.14 5.97 -16.40
N GLN A 107 -15.58 5.29 -17.40
CA GLN A 107 -16.20 4.11 -18.02
C GLN A 107 -16.07 2.85 -17.16
N SER A 108 -14.97 2.70 -16.41
CA SER A 108 -14.73 1.51 -15.57
C SER A 108 -15.53 1.53 -14.26
N GLN A 109 -16.15 2.65 -13.90
CA GLN A 109 -16.93 2.83 -12.67
C GLN A 109 -18.46 2.70 -12.87
N LYS A 110 -18.91 2.40 -14.09
CA LYS A 110 -20.33 2.13 -14.40
C LYS A 110 -20.65 0.65 -14.29
#